data_AF-A0A4Y7XEU4-F1
#
_entry.id   AF-A0A4Y7XEU4-F1
#
_cell.length_a   1.000
_cell.length_b   1.000
_cell.length_c   1.000
_cell.angle_alpha   90.00
_cell.angle_beta   90.00
_cell.angle_gamma   90.00
#
_symmetry.space_group_name_H-M   'P 1'
#
loop_
_entity.id
_entity.type
_entity.pdbx_description
1 polymer ?
#
loop_
_entity_poly.entity_id
_entity_poly.type
_entity_poly.pdbx_seq_one_letter_code
_entity_poly.pdbx_strand_id
1 'polypeptide(L)'
;MNSQISLSLSNTQDVPIKRLLQAKNVLLLQGPIGPFFQNFADWLNRHEINVNKVNFNGGDWWYSRYINSCHNFALPFPLFHTWLCDLIISRNIDAIVCFGDCRPQHQIAKKVCRLLGLDFFVFEEGYIRPDYITFEYEGVNAHSVWALPDTPMLPIRINPPHDANQKFIRMVGYAINYYLAMAAGRFWFPSYCHHRNLPISIEMLSWLKSGIRKITYKSHDQATMALIQQNFADRYFVCALQVFNDFQIRAHSDYHDVTEFIEEVIHSFAQHSHHEDILVFKHHPMDRGYRNYKKFIYTLASQLKVSERIYYVCDVHLPTLIEHSLGMVTINSTTGIQSLFRNKPVKVMGRAIYNHPGITAQISLDDFWRDYGSVDMSKYDLFKNNLIYFTQLNGSFYGDMPWMANY
;
A
#
# COMPACT_ATOMS: atom_id res chain seq x y z
N MET A 1 -25.43 21.42 13.63
CA MET A 1 -24.99 20.96 14.98
C MET A 1 -23.62 20.34 14.81
N ASN A 2 -22.60 21.12 15.14
CA ASN A 2 -21.18 20.85 14.91
C ASN A 2 -20.65 19.87 15.95
N SER A 3 -20.68 18.57 15.64
CA SER A 3 -20.06 17.52 16.47
C SER A 3 -19.02 16.70 15.68
N GLN A 4 -18.37 17.32 14.69
CA GLN A 4 -17.20 16.76 14.04
C GLN A 4 -16.02 17.72 14.25
N ILE A 5 -14.89 17.15 14.65
CA ILE A 5 -13.58 17.77 14.79
C ILE A 5 -13.41 18.57 16.10
N SER A 6 -13.60 17.87 17.21
CA SER A 6 -12.82 18.11 18.44
C SER A 6 -12.16 16.80 18.86
N LEU A 7 -11.54 16.10 17.91
CA LEU A 7 -10.45 15.18 18.23
C LEU A 7 -9.38 16.05 18.88
N SER A 8 -9.23 15.93 20.19
CA SER A 8 -8.23 16.68 20.93
C SER A 8 -6.88 16.47 20.26
N LEU A 9 -6.18 17.56 19.96
CA LEU A 9 -4.79 17.58 19.48
C LEU A 9 -3.83 16.79 20.39
N SER A 10 -4.28 16.37 21.59
CA SER A 10 -3.57 15.46 22.48
C SER A 10 -3.50 14.02 21.96
N ASN A 11 -4.53 13.52 21.25
CA ASN A 11 -4.56 12.13 20.76
C ASN A 11 -3.78 11.93 19.45
N THR A 12 -3.50 13.00 18.71
CA THR A 12 -2.79 12.95 17.42
C THR A 12 -1.26 12.95 17.55
N GLN A 13 -0.73 13.10 18.77
CA GLN A 13 0.71 13.18 19.04
C GLN A 13 1.30 11.91 19.67
N ASP A 14 0.47 10.97 20.11
CA ASP A 14 0.96 9.71 20.66
C ASP A 14 1.37 8.76 19.54
N VAL A 15 2.61 8.28 19.59
CA VAL A 15 3.12 7.25 18.68
C VAL A 15 2.24 6.00 18.85
N PRO A 16 1.60 5.46 17.79
CA PRO A 16 0.59 4.40 17.89
C PRO A 16 1.03 3.17 18.70
N ILE A 17 2.32 2.80 18.63
CA ILE A 17 2.85 1.66 19.39
C ILE A 17 2.82 1.89 20.90
N LYS A 18 3.06 3.12 21.37
CA LYS A 18 2.99 3.47 22.80
C LYS A 18 1.56 3.37 23.32
N ARG A 19 0.59 3.76 22.49
CA ARG A 19 -0.84 3.62 22.81
C ARG A 19 -1.25 2.16 22.86
N LEU A 20 -0.82 1.34 21.89
CA LEU A 20 -1.09 -0.10 21.91
C LEU A 20 -0.56 -0.77 23.19
N LEU A 21 0.62 -0.38 23.68
CA LEU A 21 1.22 -0.93 24.90
C LEU A 21 0.40 -0.64 26.18
N GLN A 22 -0.62 0.21 26.12
CA GLN A 22 -1.55 0.46 27.23
C GLN A 22 -2.75 -0.51 27.24
N ALA A 23 -2.94 -1.28 26.17
CA ALA A 23 -4.01 -2.26 26.05
C ALA A 23 -3.74 -3.49 26.92
N LYS A 24 -4.79 -4.20 27.33
CA LYS A 24 -4.70 -5.46 28.09
C LYS A 24 -5.07 -6.68 27.27
N ASN A 25 -6.02 -6.54 26.33
CA ASN A 25 -6.55 -7.64 25.55
C ASN A 25 -6.65 -7.24 24.07
N VAL A 26 -5.64 -7.62 23.30
CA VAL A 26 -5.54 -7.30 21.87
C VAL A 26 -6.14 -8.41 21.03
N LEU A 27 -6.99 -8.05 20.06
CA LEU A 27 -7.48 -8.94 19.02
C LEU A 27 -6.77 -8.67 17.69
N LEU A 28 -6.01 -9.66 17.23
CA LEU A 28 -5.41 -9.66 15.90
C LEU A 28 -6.43 -10.22 14.89
N LEU A 29 -6.70 -9.47 13.82
CA LEU A 29 -7.52 -9.94 12.69
C LEU A 29 -6.64 -10.59 11.60
N GLN A 30 -6.97 -10.38 10.33
CA GLN A 30 -6.17 -10.89 9.23
C GLN A 30 -4.89 -10.06 9.09
N GLY A 31 -3.75 -10.75 9.08
CA GLY A 31 -2.42 -10.14 9.01
C GLY A 31 -1.80 -10.17 7.61
N PRO A 32 -0.52 -9.75 7.49
CA PRO A 32 0.28 -10.01 6.32
C PRO A 32 0.58 -11.52 6.20
N ILE A 33 0.94 -11.94 5.00
CA ILE A 33 1.29 -13.34 4.74
C ILE A 33 2.60 -13.67 5.47
N GLY A 34 2.58 -14.70 6.32
CA GLY A 34 3.77 -15.16 7.03
C GLY A 34 3.65 -15.06 8.56
N PRO A 35 4.76 -15.29 9.28
CA PRO A 35 4.76 -15.45 10.73
C PRO A 35 4.71 -14.13 11.51
N PHE A 36 4.54 -12.97 10.85
CA PHE A 36 4.62 -11.69 11.53
C PHE A 36 3.65 -11.59 12.71
N PHE A 37 2.36 -11.93 12.53
CA PHE A 37 1.39 -11.84 13.62
C PHE A 37 1.65 -12.85 14.75
N GLN A 38 2.32 -13.97 14.47
CA GLN A 38 2.82 -14.86 15.54
C GLN A 38 3.92 -14.15 16.33
N ASN A 39 4.95 -13.64 15.66
CA ASN A 39 6.05 -12.93 16.31
C ASN A 39 5.57 -11.70 17.09
N PHE A 40 4.58 -10.99 16.53
CA PHE A 40 3.95 -9.85 17.17
C PHE A 40 3.12 -10.26 18.39
N ALA A 41 2.40 -11.38 18.32
CA ALA A 41 1.72 -11.93 19.49
C ALA A 41 2.70 -12.30 20.60
N ASP A 42 3.82 -12.93 20.26
CA ASP A 42 4.88 -13.27 21.23
C ASP A 42 5.53 -12.01 21.83
N TRP A 43 5.69 -10.94 21.05
CA TRP A 43 6.16 -9.65 21.54
C TRP A 43 5.14 -8.96 22.48
N LEU A 44 3.85 -8.99 22.16
CA LEU A 44 2.78 -8.48 23.02
C LEU A 44 2.67 -9.28 24.33
N ASN A 45 2.75 -10.61 24.27
CA ASN A 45 2.72 -11.47 25.46
C ASN A 45 3.89 -11.17 26.41
N ARG A 46 5.08 -10.82 25.88
CA ARG A 46 6.24 -10.37 26.68
C ARG A 46 5.99 -9.03 27.40
N HIS A 47 5.04 -8.25 26.91
CA HIS A 47 4.56 -7.01 27.53
C HIS A 47 3.32 -7.24 28.42
N GLU A 48 3.02 -8.49 28.78
CA GLU A 48 1.87 -8.86 29.61
C GLU A 48 0.50 -8.53 28.98
N ILE A 49 0.47 -8.38 27.65
CA ILE A 49 -0.76 -8.12 26.89
C ILE A 49 -1.32 -9.45 26.39
N ASN A 50 -2.58 -9.74 26.71
CA ASN A 50 -3.25 -10.95 26.24
C ASN A 50 -3.60 -10.83 24.77
N VAL A 51 -3.20 -11.82 23.97
CA VAL A 51 -3.44 -11.81 22.52
C VAL A 51 -4.49 -12.84 22.13
N ASN A 52 -5.50 -12.37 21.40
CA ASN A 52 -6.50 -13.18 20.71
C ASN A 52 -6.28 -13.05 19.20
N LYS A 53 -6.53 -14.10 18.42
CA LYS A 53 -6.36 -14.09 16.96
C LYS A 53 -7.59 -14.65 16.25
N VAL A 54 -8.10 -13.93 15.24
CA VAL A 54 -9.14 -14.45 14.34
C VAL A 54 -8.51 -15.00 13.06
N ASN A 55 -8.82 -16.23 12.71
CA ASN A 55 -8.43 -16.84 11.44
C ASN A 55 -9.62 -16.90 10.50
N PHE A 56 -9.41 -16.42 9.27
CA PHE A 56 -10.45 -16.44 8.23
C PHE A 56 -10.24 -17.57 7.23
N ASN A 57 -9.04 -18.15 7.17
CA ASN A 57 -8.71 -19.24 6.29
C ASN A 57 -7.56 -20.11 6.83
N GLY A 58 -7.27 -21.22 6.14
CA GLY A 58 -6.23 -22.17 6.55
C GLY A 58 -4.80 -21.61 6.53
N GLY A 59 -4.52 -20.61 5.69
CA GLY A 59 -3.23 -19.89 5.70
C GLY A 59 -3.07 -19.01 6.93
N ASP A 60 -4.13 -18.29 7.33
CA ASP A 60 -4.14 -17.52 8.59
C ASP A 60 -3.89 -18.44 9.79
N TRP A 61 -4.61 -19.56 9.85
CA TRP A 61 -4.44 -20.58 10.89
C TRP A 61 -3.03 -21.17 10.91
N TRP A 62 -2.46 -21.48 9.74
CA TRP A 62 -1.12 -22.04 9.64
C TRP A 62 -0.08 -21.12 10.28
N TYR A 63 -0.16 -19.81 10.02
CA TYR A 63 0.78 -18.86 10.60
C TYR A 63 0.47 -18.40 12.01
N SER A 64 -0.69 -18.78 12.57
CA SER A 64 -1.07 -18.44 13.94
C SER A 64 -1.18 -19.63 14.87
N ARG A 65 -0.81 -20.84 14.44
CA ARG A 65 -1.06 -22.09 15.18
C ARG A 65 -0.39 -22.16 16.56
N TYR A 66 0.58 -21.29 16.83
CA TYR A 66 1.27 -21.21 18.13
C TYR A 66 0.79 -20.02 18.97
N ILE A 67 -0.24 -19.27 18.53
CA ILE A 67 -0.93 -18.31 19.37
C ILE A 67 -1.97 -19.07 20.21
N ASN A 68 -1.86 -18.96 21.53
CA ASN A 68 -2.69 -19.73 22.47
C ASN A 68 -4.20 -19.50 22.29
N SER A 69 -4.62 -18.25 22.05
CA SER A 69 -6.03 -17.89 21.89
C SER A 69 -6.38 -17.60 20.42
N CYS A 70 -6.65 -18.66 19.66
CA CYS A 70 -7.09 -18.58 18.27
C CYS A 70 -8.59 -18.88 18.11
N HIS A 71 -9.26 -18.11 17.26
CA HIS A 71 -10.69 -18.19 16.97
C HIS A 71 -10.88 -18.31 15.46
N ASN A 72 -11.49 -19.39 14.99
CA ASN A 72 -11.72 -19.60 13.56
C ASN A 72 -13.09 -19.06 13.16
N PHE A 73 -13.11 -18.08 12.26
CA PHE A 73 -14.36 -17.60 11.67
C PHE A 73 -14.71 -18.46 10.44
N ALA A 74 -15.59 -19.44 10.64
CA ALA A 74 -16.04 -20.37 9.61
C ALA A 74 -17.50 -20.15 9.17
N LEU A 75 -18.15 -19.12 9.68
CA LEU A 75 -19.55 -18.79 9.41
C LEU A 75 -19.70 -17.95 8.11
N PRO A 76 -20.92 -17.86 7.54
CA PRO A 76 -21.21 -16.90 6.47
C PRO A 76 -20.82 -15.47 6.85
N PHE A 77 -20.16 -14.76 5.93
CA PHE A 77 -19.62 -13.41 6.17
C PHE A 77 -20.63 -12.39 6.74
N PRO A 78 -21.93 -12.38 6.37
CA PRO A 78 -22.91 -11.48 6.99
C PRO A 78 -23.04 -11.62 8.51
N LEU A 79 -22.68 -12.78 9.08
CA LEU A 79 -22.70 -13.01 10.54
C LEU A 79 -21.44 -12.50 11.25
N PHE A 80 -20.45 -12.02 10.51
CA PHE A 80 -19.17 -11.60 11.08
C PHE A 80 -19.31 -10.48 12.12
N HIS A 81 -20.20 -9.50 11.88
CA HIS A 81 -20.44 -8.41 12.82
C HIS A 81 -20.87 -8.93 14.19
N THR A 82 -21.93 -9.74 14.26
CA THR A 82 -22.44 -10.29 15.51
C THR A 82 -21.41 -11.17 16.19
N TRP A 83 -20.77 -12.07 15.43
CA TRP A 83 -19.73 -12.95 15.95
C TRP A 83 -18.53 -12.18 16.54
N LEU A 84 -18.12 -11.08 15.89
CA LEU A 84 -17.04 -10.22 16.39
C LEU A 84 -17.44 -9.53 17.70
N CYS A 85 -18.66 -9.01 17.81
CA CYS A 85 -19.15 -8.40 19.05
C CYS A 85 -19.16 -9.41 20.21
N ASP A 86 -19.63 -10.64 19.98
CA ASP A 86 -19.64 -11.70 21.00
C ASP A 86 -18.21 -12.06 21.44
N LEU A 87 -17.27 -12.09 20.49
CA LEU A 87 -15.86 -12.34 20.80
C LEU A 87 -15.23 -11.19 21.61
N ILE A 88 -15.52 -9.94 21.25
CA ILE A 88 -15.05 -8.75 21.96
C ILE A 88 -15.50 -8.81 23.43
N ILE A 89 -16.78 -9.10 23.67
CA ILE A 89 -17.35 -9.18 25.02
C ILE A 89 -16.74 -10.36 25.79
N SER A 90 -16.74 -11.56 25.21
CA SER A 90 -16.30 -12.78 25.90
C SER A 90 -14.80 -12.79 26.24
N ARG A 91 -13.99 -12.02 25.53
CA ARG A 91 -12.54 -11.91 25.74
C ARG A 91 -12.10 -10.56 26.30
N ASN A 92 -13.03 -9.67 26.63
CA ASN A 92 -12.78 -8.32 27.13
C ASN A 92 -11.78 -7.55 26.25
N ILE A 93 -11.93 -7.64 24.92
CA ILE A 93 -11.04 -7.00 23.96
C ILE A 93 -11.12 -5.48 24.09
N ASP A 94 -9.98 -4.82 24.24
CA ASP A 94 -9.86 -3.35 24.34
C ASP A 94 -9.14 -2.71 23.14
N ALA A 95 -8.42 -3.50 22.34
CA ALA A 95 -7.79 -3.05 21.11
C ALA A 95 -7.87 -4.11 19.99
N ILE A 96 -8.05 -3.67 18.75
CA ILE A 96 -8.01 -4.52 17.56
C ILE A 96 -6.86 -4.10 16.64
N VAL A 97 -6.11 -5.07 16.13
CA VAL A 97 -5.03 -4.84 15.16
C VAL A 97 -5.28 -5.63 13.88
N CYS A 98 -5.12 -5.00 12.73
CA CYS A 98 -5.24 -5.66 11.42
C CYS A 98 -4.13 -5.26 10.44
N PHE A 99 -4.10 -5.89 9.27
CA PHE A 99 -3.23 -5.51 8.16
C PHE A 99 -4.04 -5.01 6.95
N GLY A 100 -3.90 -3.72 6.66
CA GLY A 100 -4.73 -2.93 5.73
C GLY A 100 -6.16 -2.74 6.24
N ASP A 101 -6.73 -1.53 6.16
CA ASP A 101 -8.06 -1.24 6.73
C ASP A 101 -9.23 -1.36 5.75
N CYS A 102 -8.93 -1.58 4.46
CA CYS A 102 -9.94 -1.60 3.41
C CYS A 102 -10.60 -2.97 3.18
N ARG A 103 -10.15 -4.05 3.83
CA ARG A 103 -10.77 -5.39 3.69
C ARG A 103 -12.16 -5.39 4.36
N PRO A 104 -13.17 -6.09 3.82
CA PRO A 104 -14.52 -6.08 4.37
C PRO A 104 -14.60 -6.37 5.89
N GLN A 105 -13.88 -7.39 6.37
CA GLN A 105 -13.81 -7.72 7.79
C GLN A 105 -13.18 -6.61 8.65
N HIS A 106 -12.18 -5.91 8.12
CA HIS A 106 -11.47 -4.84 8.84
C HIS A 106 -12.33 -3.57 8.88
N GLN A 107 -13.10 -3.28 7.83
CA GLN A 107 -14.09 -2.19 7.84
C GLN A 107 -15.19 -2.42 8.88
N ILE A 108 -15.68 -3.65 9.02
CA ILE A 108 -16.66 -4.01 10.07
C ILE A 108 -16.02 -3.80 11.45
N ALA A 109 -14.82 -4.33 11.67
CA ALA A 109 -14.11 -4.18 12.93
C ALA A 109 -13.84 -2.70 13.31
N LYS A 110 -13.40 -1.89 12.36
CA LYS A 110 -13.19 -0.44 12.55
C LYS A 110 -14.48 0.27 12.98
N LYS A 111 -15.62 -0.07 12.37
CA LYS A 111 -16.93 0.47 12.78
C LYS A 111 -17.31 0.04 14.19
N VAL A 112 -17.12 -1.24 14.53
CA VAL A 112 -17.41 -1.77 15.87
C VAL A 112 -16.53 -1.10 16.93
N CYS A 113 -15.22 -0.97 16.69
CA CYS A 113 -14.29 -0.26 17.57
C CYS A 113 -14.76 1.17 17.85
N ARG A 114 -15.13 1.93 16.81
CA ARG A 114 -15.63 3.30 16.96
C ARG A 114 -16.91 3.38 17.79
N LEU A 115 -17.83 2.44 17.60
CA LEU A 115 -19.09 2.41 18.35
C LEU A 115 -18.89 2.07 19.82
N LEU A 116 -17.91 1.21 20.13
CA LEU A 116 -17.63 0.73 21.48
C LEU A 116 -16.51 1.51 22.20
N GLY A 117 -15.89 2.48 21.53
CA GLY A 117 -14.75 3.24 22.07
C GLY A 117 -13.48 2.39 22.25
N LEU A 118 -13.31 1.35 21.44
CA LEU A 118 -12.11 0.50 21.45
C LEU A 118 -11.04 1.06 20.52
N ASP A 119 -9.78 0.79 20.83
CA ASP A 119 -8.69 1.20 19.97
C ASP A 119 -8.60 0.29 18.72
N PHE A 120 -8.29 0.91 17.58
CA PHE A 120 -8.13 0.21 16.31
C PHE A 120 -6.81 0.62 15.68
N PHE A 121 -5.95 -0.36 15.39
CA PHE A 121 -4.64 -0.14 14.80
C PHE A 121 -4.47 -0.92 13.52
N VAL A 122 -3.67 -0.37 12.61
CA VAL A 122 -3.51 -0.93 11.28
C VAL A 122 -2.04 -0.99 10.93
N PHE A 123 -1.56 -2.19 10.66
CA PHE A 123 -0.32 -2.40 9.93
C PHE A 123 -0.55 -2.25 8.44
N GLU A 124 0.45 -1.74 7.73
CA GLU A 124 0.54 -1.81 6.28
C GLU A 124 2.03 -1.88 5.87
N GLU A 125 2.30 -2.18 4.60
CA GLU A 125 3.65 -1.99 4.06
C GLU A 125 4.13 -0.54 4.30
N GLY A 126 5.44 -0.35 4.49
CA GLY A 126 6.00 0.97 4.77
C GLY A 126 5.71 1.98 3.65
N TYR A 127 5.41 3.22 4.04
CA TYR A 127 5.41 4.35 3.10
C TYR A 127 6.81 4.65 2.60
N ILE A 128 7.80 4.52 3.49
CA ILE A 128 9.22 4.67 3.19
C ILE A 128 9.86 3.29 3.22
N ARG A 129 10.25 2.78 2.05
CA ARG A 129 10.79 1.43 1.87
C ARG A 129 12.31 1.48 1.67
N PRO A 130 13.05 0.38 1.99
CA PRO A 130 12.55 -0.95 2.40
C PRO A 130 12.50 -1.18 3.92
N ASP A 131 13.04 -0.27 4.71
CA ASP A 131 13.38 -0.55 6.12
C ASP A 131 12.28 -0.17 7.12
N TYR A 132 11.08 0.14 6.65
CA TYR A 132 9.95 0.45 7.52
C TYR A 132 8.70 -0.37 7.17
N ILE A 133 7.92 -0.63 8.21
CA ILE A 133 6.50 -0.99 8.11
C ILE A 133 5.66 0.15 8.69
N THR A 134 4.44 0.30 8.20
CA THR A 134 3.50 1.31 8.70
C THR A 134 2.71 0.71 9.85
N PHE A 135 2.54 1.45 10.94
CA PHE A 135 1.64 1.14 12.05
C PHE A 135 0.92 2.40 12.51
N GLU A 136 -0.37 2.49 12.25
CA GLU A 136 -1.16 3.70 12.51
C GLU A 136 -2.41 3.44 13.35
N TYR A 137 -2.87 4.48 14.01
CA TYR A 137 -4.14 4.51 14.74
C TYR A 137 -5.29 4.86 13.78
N GLU A 138 -6.39 4.13 13.92
CA GLU A 138 -7.65 4.23 13.18
C GLU A 138 -7.61 4.03 11.65
N GLY A 139 -6.53 4.31 10.94
CA GLY A 139 -6.49 4.19 9.48
C GLY A 139 -5.13 4.44 8.86
N VAL A 140 -4.96 3.97 7.63
CA VAL A 140 -3.74 4.09 6.82
C VAL A 140 -4.07 4.68 5.45
N ASN A 141 -3.04 5.08 4.69
CA ASN A 141 -3.14 5.71 3.38
C ASN A 141 -4.05 6.95 3.43
N ALA A 142 -5.07 7.04 2.59
CA ALA A 142 -5.97 8.19 2.59
C ALA A 142 -6.91 8.24 3.82
N HIS A 143 -6.95 7.20 4.65
CA HIS A 143 -7.62 7.23 5.95
C HIS A 143 -6.69 7.64 7.10
N SER A 144 -5.40 7.88 6.83
CA SER A 144 -4.47 8.41 7.82
C SER A 144 -4.83 9.86 8.15
N VAL A 145 -4.64 10.26 9.40
CA VAL A 145 -4.71 11.67 9.81
C VAL A 145 -3.68 12.52 9.05
N TRP A 146 -2.54 11.94 8.68
CA TRP A 146 -1.46 12.61 7.95
C TRP A 146 -1.77 12.85 6.47
N ALA A 147 -2.89 12.32 5.96
CA ALA A 147 -3.40 12.65 4.64
C ALA A 147 -4.15 13.99 4.61
N LEU A 148 -4.48 14.58 5.78
CA LEU A 148 -5.18 15.85 5.86
C LEU A 148 -4.21 17.01 5.60
N PRO A 149 -4.51 17.92 4.65
CA PRO A 149 -3.62 19.02 4.25
C PRO A 149 -3.17 19.92 5.41
N ASP A 150 -4.04 20.11 6.40
CA ASP A 150 -3.81 21.02 7.53
C ASP A 150 -3.15 20.33 8.74
N THR A 151 -2.65 19.09 8.58
CA THR A 151 -1.99 18.38 9.67
C THR A 151 -0.72 19.12 10.10
N PRO A 152 -0.62 19.57 11.35
CA PRO A 152 0.55 20.33 11.80
C PRO A 152 1.79 19.45 11.78
N MET A 153 2.82 19.88 11.05
CA MET A 153 4.09 19.16 10.96
C MET A 153 5.14 19.79 11.88
N LEU A 154 5.86 18.96 12.63
CA LEU A 154 6.88 19.38 13.58
C LEU A 154 8.29 19.19 13.00
N PRO A 155 9.27 20.06 13.32
CA PRO A 155 10.64 19.93 12.85
C PRO A 155 11.38 18.77 13.56
N ILE A 156 11.03 17.54 13.19
CA ILE A 156 11.57 16.31 13.78
C ILE A 156 12.82 15.89 13.00
N ARG A 157 13.83 15.41 13.73
CA ARG A 157 15.01 14.75 13.16
C ARG A 157 14.87 13.24 13.29
N ILE A 158 15.10 12.53 12.20
CA ILE A 158 15.03 11.07 12.13
C ILE A 158 16.44 10.51 12.01
N ASN A 159 16.75 9.52 12.86
CA ASN A 159 17.96 8.74 12.70
C ASN A 159 17.80 7.76 11.52
N PRO A 160 18.88 7.47 10.77
CA PRO A 160 18.83 6.44 9.74
C PRO A 160 18.30 5.10 10.31
N PRO A 161 17.43 4.39 9.59
CA PRO A 161 16.97 3.08 10.03
C PRO A 161 18.10 2.06 10.01
N HIS A 162 17.95 1.01 10.80
CA HIS A 162 18.74 -0.21 10.60
C HIS A 162 18.21 -0.96 9.38
N ASP A 163 19.12 -1.60 8.63
CA ASP A 163 18.76 -2.43 7.49
C ASP A 163 17.84 -3.57 7.95
N ALA A 164 16.63 -3.62 7.40
CA ALA A 164 15.65 -4.64 7.71
C ALA A 164 15.95 -5.97 7.01
N ASN A 165 17.01 -6.08 6.20
CA ASN A 165 17.44 -7.28 5.49
C ASN A 165 16.28 -8.00 4.78
N GLN A 166 15.41 -7.25 4.10
CA GLN A 166 14.24 -7.82 3.44
C GLN A 166 14.65 -8.84 2.37
N LYS A 167 14.12 -10.08 2.46
CA LYS A 167 14.43 -11.15 1.50
C LYS A 167 13.20 -11.53 0.69
N PHE A 168 13.22 -11.22 -0.60
CA PHE A 168 12.13 -11.60 -1.53
C PHE A 168 11.86 -13.12 -1.52
N ILE A 169 12.90 -13.95 -1.40
CA ILE A 169 12.74 -15.41 -1.34
C ILE A 169 11.95 -15.86 -0.09
N ARG A 170 12.07 -15.14 1.03
CA ARG A 170 11.32 -15.41 2.26
C ARG A 170 9.84 -15.11 2.06
N MET A 171 9.51 -13.97 1.43
CA MET A 171 8.15 -13.62 1.04
C MET A 171 7.53 -14.70 0.14
N VAL A 172 8.25 -15.17 -0.89
CA VAL A 172 7.78 -16.22 -1.80
C VAL A 172 7.53 -17.53 -1.04
N GLY A 173 8.46 -17.96 -0.21
CA GLY A 173 8.30 -19.18 0.60
C GLY A 173 7.10 -19.09 1.56
N TYR A 174 6.87 -17.93 2.16
CA TYR A 174 5.70 -17.73 3.02
C TYR A 174 4.39 -17.73 2.24
N ALA A 175 4.35 -17.08 1.07
CA ALA A 175 3.18 -17.13 0.20
C ALA A 175 2.84 -18.55 -0.23
N ILE A 176 3.82 -19.36 -0.67
CA ILE A 176 3.59 -20.75 -1.07
C ILE A 176 2.94 -21.54 0.08
N ASN A 177 3.52 -21.48 1.28
CA ASN A 177 2.99 -22.19 2.44
C ASN A 177 1.59 -21.68 2.85
N TYR A 178 1.35 -20.36 2.78
CA TYR A 178 0.05 -19.76 3.05
C TYR A 178 -1.03 -20.31 2.14
N TYR A 179 -0.79 -20.29 0.82
CA TYR A 179 -1.78 -20.74 -0.16
C TYR A 179 -1.99 -22.26 -0.13
N LEU A 180 -0.94 -23.05 0.13
CA LEU A 180 -1.07 -24.49 0.34
C LEU A 180 -1.93 -24.79 1.58
N ALA A 181 -1.68 -24.10 2.69
CA ALA A 181 -2.48 -24.26 3.90
C ALA A 181 -3.92 -23.72 3.73
N MET A 182 -4.12 -22.65 2.97
CA MET A 182 -5.45 -22.15 2.62
C MET A 182 -6.24 -23.17 1.81
N ALA A 183 -5.59 -23.84 0.84
CA ALA A 183 -6.20 -24.89 0.04
C ALA A 183 -6.51 -26.14 0.89
N ALA A 184 -5.55 -26.61 1.69
CA ALA A 184 -5.74 -27.78 2.57
C ALA A 184 -6.80 -27.53 3.65
N GLY A 185 -6.83 -26.32 4.22
CA GLY A 185 -7.78 -25.90 5.24
C GLY A 185 -9.15 -25.49 4.71
N ARG A 186 -9.41 -25.58 3.40
CA ARG A 186 -10.67 -25.13 2.78
C ARG A 186 -11.90 -25.75 3.43
N PHE A 187 -11.80 -27.01 3.86
CA PHE A 187 -12.87 -27.72 4.56
C PHE A 187 -13.22 -27.11 5.94
N TRP A 188 -12.24 -26.55 6.65
CA TRP A 188 -12.46 -25.89 7.94
C TRP A 188 -12.96 -24.44 7.80
N PHE A 189 -12.83 -23.86 6.61
CA PHE A 189 -13.26 -22.49 6.31
C PHE A 189 -14.15 -22.46 5.04
N PRO A 190 -15.31 -23.14 5.06
CA PRO A 190 -16.14 -23.33 3.86
C PRO A 190 -16.73 -22.02 3.34
N SER A 191 -17.06 -21.09 4.24
CA SER A 191 -17.66 -19.79 3.92
C SER A 191 -16.66 -18.69 3.57
N TYR A 192 -15.35 -18.97 3.57
CA TYR A 192 -14.35 -17.95 3.28
C TYR A 192 -14.39 -17.53 1.80
N CYS A 193 -14.51 -16.23 1.56
CA CYS A 193 -14.30 -15.62 0.25
C CYS A 193 -13.03 -14.77 0.34
N HIS A 194 -12.01 -15.13 -0.45
CA HIS A 194 -10.75 -14.38 -0.43
C HIS A 194 -10.98 -12.94 -0.91
N HIS A 195 -10.41 -11.96 -0.20
CA HIS A 195 -10.64 -10.53 -0.47
C HIS A 195 -10.31 -10.12 -1.91
N ARG A 196 -9.30 -10.73 -2.55
CA ARG A 196 -8.97 -10.48 -3.97
C ARG A 196 -9.98 -11.08 -4.98
N ASN A 197 -10.95 -11.85 -4.51
CA ASN A 197 -12.01 -12.51 -5.29
C ASN A 197 -11.50 -13.32 -6.50
N LEU A 198 -10.27 -13.84 -6.41
CA LEU A 198 -9.66 -14.70 -7.42
C LEU A 198 -9.57 -16.13 -6.89
N PRO A 199 -9.97 -17.15 -7.68
CA PRO A 199 -9.66 -18.54 -7.38
C PRO A 199 -8.15 -18.76 -7.25
N ILE A 200 -7.74 -19.64 -6.34
CA ILE A 200 -6.32 -19.98 -6.08
C ILE A 200 -5.62 -20.43 -7.38
N SER A 201 -6.31 -21.16 -8.25
CA SER A 201 -5.79 -21.60 -9.55
C SER A 201 -5.43 -20.43 -10.46
N ILE A 202 -6.25 -19.38 -10.50
CA ILE A 202 -5.98 -18.17 -11.27
C ILE A 202 -4.79 -17.43 -10.66
N GLU A 203 -4.71 -17.33 -9.32
CA GLU A 203 -3.58 -16.69 -8.64
C GLU A 203 -2.25 -17.40 -8.97
N MET A 204 -2.22 -18.73 -8.92
CA MET A 204 -1.04 -19.53 -9.29
C MET A 204 -0.65 -19.36 -10.77
N LEU A 205 -1.63 -19.43 -11.69
CA LEU A 205 -1.38 -19.22 -13.12
C LEU A 205 -0.88 -17.80 -13.41
N SER A 206 -1.41 -16.79 -12.71
CA SER A 206 -0.95 -15.41 -12.82
C SER A 206 0.51 -15.25 -12.35
N TRP A 207 0.91 -15.88 -11.25
CA TRP A 207 2.31 -15.86 -10.83
C TRP A 207 3.24 -16.54 -11.83
N LEU A 208 2.85 -17.69 -12.39
CA LEU A 208 3.61 -18.36 -13.46
C LEU A 208 3.75 -17.45 -14.69
N LYS A 209 2.65 -16.86 -15.13
CA LYS A 209 2.61 -15.91 -16.25
C LYS A 209 3.46 -14.67 -15.99
N SER A 210 3.50 -14.19 -14.74
CA SER A 210 4.37 -13.09 -14.30
C SER A 210 5.85 -13.46 -14.45
N GLY A 211 6.22 -14.67 -14.04
CA GLY A 211 7.58 -15.21 -14.22
C GLY A 211 8.00 -15.30 -15.69
N ILE A 212 7.13 -15.87 -16.54
CA ILE A 212 7.36 -15.95 -17.99
C ILE A 212 7.53 -14.53 -18.57
N ARG A 213 6.62 -13.62 -18.25
CA ARG A 213 6.67 -12.22 -18.73
C ARG A 213 7.93 -11.48 -18.30
N LYS A 214 8.44 -11.74 -17.08
CA LYS A 214 9.71 -11.20 -16.59
C LYS A 214 10.85 -11.49 -17.54
N ILE A 215 10.92 -12.75 -18.00
CA ILE A 215 12.00 -13.22 -18.86
C ILE A 215 11.79 -12.69 -20.28
N THR A 216 10.56 -12.78 -20.81
CA THR A 216 10.27 -12.37 -22.18
C THR A 216 10.42 -10.86 -22.40
N TYR A 217 10.11 -10.03 -21.40
CA TYR A 217 10.19 -8.57 -21.53
C TYR A 217 11.55 -7.99 -21.15
N LYS A 218 12.45 -8.78 -20.56
CA LYS A 218 13.76 -8.29 -20.10
C LYS A 218 14.54 -7.54 -21.18
N SER A 219 14.72 -8.14 -22.35
CA SER A 219 15.50 -7.52 -23.44
C SER A 219 14.80 -6.28 -24.00
N HIS A 220 13.46 -6.32 -24.11
CA HIS A 220 12.67 -5.17 -24.56
C HIS A 220 12.76 -4.01 -23.58
N ASP A 221 12.53 -4.26 -22.30
CA ASP A 221 12.58 -3.25 -21.23
C ASP A 221 13.99 -2.65 -21.11
N GLN A 222 15.05 -3.44 -21.25
CA GLN A 222 16.43 -2.96 -21.27
C GLN A 222 16.70 -2.05 -22.48
N ALA A 223 16.26 -2.45 -23.67
CA ALA A 223 16.43 -1.65 -24.88
C ALA A 223 15.62 -0.34 -24.80
N THR A 224 14.38 -0.39 -24.32
CA THR A 224 13.55 0.81 -24.13
C THR A 224 14.12 1.72 -23.05
N MET A 225 14.64 1.19 -21.95
CA MET A 225 15.32 1.99 -20.93
C MET A 225 16.55 2.69 -21.49
N ALA A 226 17.40 1.98 -22.25
CA ALA A 226 18.57 2.56 -22.89
C ALA A 226 18.19 3.67 -23.88
N LEU A 227 17.13 3.45 -24.68
CA LEU A 227 16.58 4.46 -25.58
C LEU A 227 16.14 5.72 -24.82
N ILE A 228 15.37 5.56 -23.75
CA ILE A 228 14.87 6.67 -22.92
C ILE A 228 16.05 7.46 -22.34
N GLN A 229 17.05 6.77 -21.78
CA GLN A 229 18.20 7.42 -21.17
C GLN A 229 19.09 8.14 -22.18
N GLN A 230 19.28 7.58 -23.38
CA GLN A 230 20.17 8.16 -24.39
C GLN A 230 19.54 9.31 -25.15
N ASN A 231 18.25 9.22 -25.47
CA ASN A 231 17.60 10.14 -26.42
C ASN A 231 16.60 11.10 -25.77
N PHE A 232 16.07 10.75 -24.60
CA PHE A 232 14.94 11.46 -24.01
C PHE A 232 15.18 11.89 -22.56
N ALA A 233 16.42 11.84 -22.05
CA ALA A 233 16.73 12.36 -20.71
C ALA A 233 16.18 13.78 -20.53
N ASP A 234 15.49 14.01 -19.40
CA ASP A 234 14.83 15.26 -19.04
C ASP A 234 13.78 15.74 -20.06
N ARG A 235 13.19 14.80 -20.82
CA ARG A 235 12.12 15.04 -21.80
C ARG A 235 10.96 14.05 -21.71
N TYR A 236 10.79 13.38 -20.57
CA TYR A 236 9.70 12.42 -20.39
C TYR A 236 9.04 12.50 -19.02
N PHE A 237 7.74 12.20 -19.00
CA PHE A 237 6.98 11.95 -17.79
C PHE A 237 6.86 10.45 -17.53
N VAL A 238 6.78 10.08 -16.26
CA VAL A 238 6.53 8.69 -15.84
C VAL A 238 5.09 8.57 -15.37
N CYS A 239 4.33 7.65 -15.95
CA CYS A 239 3.01 7.27 -15.45
C CYS A 239 3.11 5.91 -14.73
N ALA A 240 2.98 5.92 -13.40
CA ALA A 240 3.09 4.71 -12.59
C ALA A 240 1.74 4.00 -12.45
N LEU A 241 1.63 2.81 -13.06
CA LEU A 241 0.42 1.98 -12.99
C LEU A 241 0.37 1.19 -11.68
N GLN A 242 -0.85 0.87 -11.24
CA GLN A 242 -1.12 0.13 -9.99
C GLN A 242 -1.78 -1.23 -10.26
N VAL A 243 -1.87 -2.06 -9.23
CA VAL A 243 -2.50 -3.38 -9.33
C VAL A 243 -4.00 -3.21 -9.47
N PHE A 244 -4.61 -3.86 -10.47
CA PHE A 244 -6.02 -3.66 -10.81
C PHE A 244 -7.02 -4.03 -9.69
N ASN A 245 -6.64 -4.96 -8.81
CA ASN A 245 -7.46 -5.43 -7.71
C ASN A 245 -7.05 -4.82 -6.37
N ASP A 246 -6.22 -3.78 -6.40
CA ASP A 246 -5.91 -3.04 -5.20
C ASP A 246 -7.18 -2.35 -4.70
N PHE A 247 -7.61 -2.70 -3.49
CA PHE A 247 -8.74 -2.06 -2.84
C PHE A 247 -8.55 -0.56 -2.71
N GLN A 248 -7.29 -0.08 -2.70
CA GLN A 248 -6.96 1.34 -2.65
C GLN A 248 -7.36 2.09 -3.93
N ILE A 249 -7.43 1.47 -5.10
CA ILE A 249 -7.93 2.16 -6.30
C ILE A 249 -9.40 2.52 -6.10
N ARG A 250 -10.23 1.54 -5.71
CA ARG A 250 -11.67 1.78 -5.51
C ARG A 250 -11.98 2.62 -4.28
N ALA A 251 -11.20 2.46 -3.20
CA ALA A 251 -11.45 3.19 -1.96
C ALA A 251 -10.89 4.62 -1.99
N HIS A 252 -9.80 4.85 -2.72
CA HIS A 252 -9.03 6.09 -2.66
C HIS A 252 -8.79 6.72 -4.04
N SER A 253 -9.60 6.39 -5.05
CA SER A 253 -9.69 7.14 -6.30
C SER A 253 -11.09 7.06 -6.89
N ASP A 254 -11.39 7.91 -7.85
CA ASP A 254 -12.70 7.93 -8.52
C ASP A 254 -12.73 7.02 -9.76
N TYR A 255 -11.66 6.27 -9.97
CA TYR A 255 -11.51 5.29 -11.04
C TYR A 255 -12.07 3.93 -10.62
N HIS A 256 -12.87 3.32 -11.49
CA HIS A 256 -13.34 1.95 -11.32
C HIS A 256 -12.29 0.94 -11.78
N ASP A 257 -11.47 1.34 -12.75
CA ASP A 257 -10.42 0.52 -13.36
C ASP A 257 -9.18 1.36 -13.72
N VAL A 258 -8.00 0.73 -13.71
CA VAL A 258 -6.74 1.34 -14.15
C VAL A 258 -6.81 1.79 -15.62
N THR A 259 -7.66 1.17 -16.44
CA THR A 259 -7.84 1.60 -17.84
C THR A 259 -8.44 2.99 -17.97
N GLU A 260 -9.35 3.39 -17.08
CA GLU A 260 -9.95 4.74 -17.09
C GLU A 260 -8.88 5.80 -16.78
N PHE A 261 -8.00 5.51 -15.81
CA PHE A 261 -6.84 6.35 -15.51
C PHE A 261 -5.87 6.44 -16.70
N ILE A 262 -5.59 5.32 -17.37
CA ILE A 262 -4.75 5.32 -18.58
C ILE A 262 -5.38 6.17 -19.69
N GLU A 263 -6.68 6.05 -19.90
CA GLU A 263 -7.42 6.83 -20.90
C GLU A 263 -7.28 8.33 -20.64
N GLU A 264 -7.61 8.78 -19.43
CA GLU A 264 -7.53 10.20 -19.05
C GLU A 264 -6.11 10.76 -19.24
N VAL A 265 -5.09 10.01 -18.81
CA VAL A 265 -3.70 10.42 -18.95
C VAL A 265 -3.27 10.55 -20.41
N ILE A 266 -3.60 9.58 -21.28
CA ILE A 266 -3.20 9.64 -22.69
C ILE A 266 -3.97 10.76 -23.41
N HIS A 267 -5.26 10.94 -23.13
CA HIS A 267 -6.06 12.03 -23.71
C HIS A 267 -5.50 13.40 -23.33
N SER A 268 -5.26 13.63 -22.04
CA SER A 268 -4.70 14.88 -21.53
C SER A 268 -3.30 15.13 -22.11
N PHE A 269 -2.42 14.12 -22.09
CA PHE A 269 -1.08 14.22 -22.64
C PHE A 269 -1.10 14.58 -24.14
N ALA A 270 -1.93 13.91 -24.94
CA ALA A 270 -1.99 14.16 -26.38
C ALA A 270 -2.42 15.58 -26.74
N GLN A 271 -3.28 16.19 -25.91
CA GLN A 271 -3.81 17.54 -26.15
C GLN A 271 -2.95 18.65 -25.56
N HIS A 272 -2.32 18.41 -24.40
CA HIS A 272 -1.76 19.48 -23.58
C HIS A 272 -0.23 19.45 -23.41
N SER A 273 0.45 18.30 -23.59
CA SER A 273 1.92 18.26 -23.46
C SER A 273 2.65 18.97 -24.62
N HIS A 274 3.96 19.22 -24.47
CA HIS A 274 4.78 19.69 -25.60
C HIS A 274 4.97 18.55 -26.61
N HIS A 275 5.06 18.89 -27.90
CA HIS A 275 5.21 17.88 -28.97
C HIS A 275 6.44 16.99 -28.82
N GLU A 276 7.47 17.50 -28.16
CA GLU A 276 8.76 16.85 -27.94
C GLU A 276 8.79 15.97 -26.68
N ASP A 277 7.75 16.05 -25.84
CA ASP A 277 7.67 15.30 -24.60
C ASP A 277 7.27 13.85 -24.86
N ILE A 278 7.82 12.97 -24.03
CA ILE A 278 7.55 11.54 -24.05
C ILE A 278 6.77 11.13 -22.78
N LEU A 279 5.90 10.13 -22.90
CA LEU A 279 5.18 9.55 -21.78
C LEU A 279 5.57 8.08 -21.62
N VAL A 280 6.09 7.72 -20.45
CA VAL A 280 6.54 6.36 -20.14
C VAL A 280 5.60 5.75 -19.11
N PHE A 281 4.79 4.79 -19.54
CA PHE A 281 4.00 3.96 -18.64
C PHE A 281 4.85 2.89 -17.99
N LYS A 282 4.85 2.85 -16.66
CA LYS A 282 5.53 1.85 -15.85
C LYS A 282 4.51 0.87 -15.28
N HIS A 283 4.56 -0.38 -15.75
CA HIS A 283 3.69 -1.45 -15.25
C HIS A 283 4.03 -1.84 -13.82
N HIS A 284 3.01 -2.21 -13.03
CA HIS A 284 3.23 -2.68 -11.67
C HIS A 284 3.76 -4.13 -11.66
N PRO A 285 4.87 -4.45 -10.97
CA PRO A 285 5.45 -5.80 -10.95
C PRO A 285 4.45 -6.88 -10.52
N MET A 286 3.62 -6.59 -9.51
CA MET A 286 2.59 -7.53 -9.02
C MET A 286 1.39 -7.67 -9.97
N ASP A 287 1.16 -6.73 -10.88
CA ASP A 287 0.04 -6.80 -11.84
C ASP A 287 0.39 -7.57 -13.13
N ARG A 288 1.69 -7.79 -13.35
CA ARG A 288 2.24 -8.40 -14.56
C ARG A 288 1.64 -9.76 -14.91
N GLY A 289 1.24 -10.53 -13.91
CA GLY A 289 0.60 -11.83 -14.10
C GLY A 289 -0.89 -11.75 -14.47
N TYR A 290 -1.54 -10.64 -14.14
CA TYR A 290 -2.99 -10.50 -14.20
C TYR A 290 -3.40 -9.76 -15.45
N ARG A 291 -2.83 -8.57 -15.68
CA ARG A 291 -3.19 -7.71 -16.81
C ARG A 291 -2.00 -7.36 -17.67
N ASN A 292 -2.30 -6.88 -18.88
CA ASN A 292 -1.32 -6.36 -19.81
C ASN A 292 -1.97 -5.20 -20.57
N TYR A 293 -1.53 -3.99 -20.26
CA TYR A 293 -2.08 -2.77 -20.84
C TYR A 293 -1.41 -2.41 -22.17
N LYS A 294 -0.39 -3.14 -22.62
CA LYS A 294 0.39 -2.82 -23.83
C LYS A 294 -0.50 -2.59 -25.05
N LYS A 295 -1.38 -3.55 -25.37
CA LYS A 295 -2.27 -3.45 -26.53
C LYS A 295 -3.20 -2.23 -26.41
N PHE A 296 -3.79 -2.06 -25.23
CA PHE A 296 -4.73 -0.98 -24.95
C PHE A 296 -4.07 0.41 -25.09
N ILE A 297 -2.93 0.62 -24.42
CA ILE A 297 -2.14 1.85 -24.49
C ILE A 297 -1.77 2.19 -25.93
N TYR A 298 -1.22 1.23 -26.69
CA TYR A 298 -0.80 1.51 -28.07
C TYR A 298 -1.97 1.71 -29.04
N THR A 299 -3.11 1.04 -28.83
CA THR A 299 -4.33 1.31 -29.61
C THR A 299 -4.82 2.74 -29.37
N LEU A 300 -4.88 3.18 -28.11
CA LEU A 300 -5.33 4.53 -27.78
C LEU A 300 -4.33 5.60 -28.27
N ALA A 301 -3.03 5.36 -28.09
CA ALA A 301 -1.96 6.23 -28.59
C ALA A 301 -2.04 6.42 -30.11
N SER A 302 -2.37 5.36 -30.86
CA SER A 302 -2.54 5.41 -32.32
C SER A 302 -3.77 6.22 -32.72
N GLN A 303 -4.91 6.01 -32.05
CA GLN A 303 -6.13 6.78 -32.27
C GLN A 303 -5.90 8.29 -32.05
N LEU A 304 -5.08 8.64 -31.06
CA LEU A 304 -4.72 10.02 -30.71
C LEU A 304 -3.46 10.52 -31.42
N LYS A 305 -2.86 9.74 -32.33
CA LYS A 305 -1.68 10.08 -33.14
C LYS A 305 -0.44 10.48 -32.31
N VAL A 306 -0.24 9.83 -31.16
CA VAL A 306 0.90 10.04 -30.26
C VAL A 306 1.71 8.76 -29.99
N SER A 307 1.54 7.71 -30.81
CA SER A 307 2.25 6.43 -30.67
C SER A 307 3.77 6.56 -30.53
N GLU A 308 4.39 7.46 -31.31
CA GLU A 308 5.85 7.67 -31.29
C GLU A 308 6.35 8.32 -30.00
N ARG A 309 5.43 8.83 -29.17
CA ARG A 309 5.72 9.55 -27.93
C ARG A 309 5.37 8.74 -26.68
N ILE A 310 4.88 7.51 -26.84
CA ILE A 310 4.40 6.68 -25.73
C ILE A 310 5.20 5.39 -25.64
N TYR A 311 5.83 5.16 -24.49
CA TYR A 311 6.54 3.92 -24.18
C TYR A 311 5.88 3.21 -23.00
N TYR A 312 5.95 1.88 -23.02
CA TYR A 312 5.42 1.03 -21.95
C TYR A 312 6.49 0.04 -21.53
N VAL A 313 6.85 0.07 -20.24
CA VAL A 313 7.91 -0.76 -19.66
C VAL A 313 7.39 -1.55 -18.47
N CYS A 314 7.84 -2.81 -18.32
CA CYS A 314 7.40 -3.67 -17.24
C CYS A 314 8.40 -3.71 -16.08
N ASP A 315 9.65 -4.11 -16.33
CA ASP A 315 10.63 -4.51 -15.33
C ASP A 315 11.94 -3.69 -15.39
N VAL A 316 11.83 -2.38 -15.59
CA VAL A 316 12.95 -1.44 -15.41
C VAL A 316 13.21 -1.05 -13.95
N HIS A 317 14.45 -0.66 -13.65
CA HIS A 317 14.85 -0.09 -12.36
C HIS A 317 14.21 1.29 -12.17
N LEU A 318 13.15 1.33 -11.38
CA LEU A 318 12.29 2.51 -11.19
C LEU A 318 13.07 3.76 -10.74
N PRO A 319 14.01 3.71 -9.77
CA PRO A 319 14.72 4.91 -9.34
C PRO A 319 15.50 5.58 -10.49
N THR A 320 16.12 4.78 -11.38
CA THR A 320 16.83 5.29 -12.56
C THR A 320 15.86 5.87 -13.60
N LEU A 321 14.65 5.31 -13.73
CA LEU A 321 13.61 5.87 -14.60
C LEU A 321 13.05 7.20 -14.08
N ILE A 322 13.04 7.41 -12.76
CA ILE A 322 12.55 8.66 -12.19
C ILE A 322 13.61 9.77 -12.32
N GLU A 323 14.88 9.44 -12.14
CA GLU A 323 15.99 10.39 -12.02
C GLU A 323 16.09 11.41 -13.16
N HIS A 324 15.81 10.99 -14.39
CA HIS A 324 15.87 11.84 -15.58
C HIS A 324 14.48 12.16 -16.15
N SER A 325 13.42 11.99 -15.36
CA SER A 325 12.06 12.38 -15.77
C SER A 325 11.79 13.86 -15.49
N LEU A 326 10.81 14.44 -16.18
CA LEU A 326 10.24 15.77 -15.91
C LEU A 326 9.34 15.74 -14.67
N GLY A 327 8.62 14.64 -14.47
CA GLY A 327 7.71 14.45 -13.35
C GLY A 327 6.98 13.11 -13.45
N MET A 328 6.13 12.84 -12.46
CA MET A 328 5.37 11.60 -12.35
C MET A 328 3.87 11.86 -12.24
N VAL A 329 3.09 11.04 -12.93
CA VAL A 329 1.64 10.94 -12.74
C VAL A 329 1.32 9.59 -12.10
N THR A 330 0.50 9.59 -11.04
CA THR A 330 0.07 8.36 -10.36
C THR A 330 -1.28 8.57 -9.69
N ILE A 331 -2.03 7.49 -9.45
CA ILE A 331 -3.30 7.58 -8.72
C ILE A 331 -3.00 7.82 -7.24
N ASN A 332 -2.41 6.85 -6.56
CA ASN A 332 -2.04 6.96 -5.13
C ASN A 332 -0.87 6.05 -4.73
N SER A 333 -0.05 5.61 -5.70
CA SER A 333 1.08 4.71 -5.43
C SER A 333 2.13 5.38 -4.52
N THR A 334 2.74 4.62 -3.61
CA THR A 334 3.93 5.07 -2.85
C THR A 334 5.15 5.32 -3.74
N THR A 335 5.10 4.89 -5.01
CA THR A 335 6.06 5.31 -6.05
C THR A 335 6.13 6.84 -6.21
N GLY A 336 5.02 7.56 -5.96
CA GLY A 336 5.04 9.02 -5.92
C GLY A 336 5.97 9.57 -4.84
N ILE A 337 6.07 8.93 -3.68
CA ILE A 337 7.02 9.33 -2.62
C ILE A 337 8.47 9.15 -3.11
N GLN A 338 8.75 8.12 -3.91
CA GLN A 338 10.08 7.93 -4.51
C GLN A 338 10.41 9.00 -5.56
N SER A 339 9.40 9.49 -6.28
CA SER A 339 9.53 10.63 -7.20
C SER A 339 9.87 11.91 -6.44
N LEU A 340 9.12 12.21 -5.38
CA LEU A 340 9.37 13.35 -4.50
C LEU A 340 10.76 13.31 -3.86
N PHE A 341 11.20 12.13 -3.40
CA PHE A 341 12.55 11.94 -2.86
C PHE A 341 13.65 12.35 -3.84
N ARG A 342 13.41 12.19 -5.15
CA ARG A 342 14.33 12.55 -6.23
C ARG A 342 14.11 13.96 -6.77
N ASN A 343 13.36 14.80 -6.03
CA ASN A 343 13.00 16.16 -6.43
C ASN A 343 12.28 16.21 -7.79
N LYS A 344 11.43 15.21 -8.07
CA LYS A 344 10.63 15.14 -9.29
C LYS A 344 9.16 15.41 -8.96
N PRO A 345 8.53 16.45 -9.54
CA PRO A 345 7.14 16.79 -9.29
C PRO A 345 6.19 15.63 -9.53
N VAL A 346 5.13 15.55 -8.72
CA VAL A 346 4.14 14.48 -8.80
C VAL A 346 2.75 15.06 -8.93
N LYS A 347 2.04 14.63 -9.98
CA LYS A 347 0.60 14.81 -10.10
C LYS A 347 -0.12 13.57 -9.58
N VAL A 348 -0.85 13.77 -8.48
CA VAL A 348 -1.68 12.74 -7.86
C VAL A 348 -3.09 12.83 -8.46
N MET A 349 -3.59 11.72 -8.98
CA MET A 349 -4.90 11.59 -9.63
C MET A 349 -5.94 10.90 -8.74
N GLY A 350 -5.56 10.47 -7.54
CA GLY A 350 -6.45 9.95 -6.52
C GLY A 350 -6.19 10.62 -5.17
N ARG A 351 -6.42 9.88 -4.09
CA ARG A 351 -6.21 10.30 -2.71
C ARG A 351 -4.97 9.58 -2.17
N ALA A 352 -3.91 10.32 -1.92
CA ALA A 352 -2.65 9.81 -1.41
C ALA A 352 -2.22 10.60 -0.18
N ILE A 353 -1.60 9.92 0.78
CA ILE A 353 -1.16 10.51 2.06
C ILE A 353 -0.15 11.66 1.89
N TYR A 354 0.60 11.66 0.79
CA TYR A 354 1.60 12.67 0.46
C TYR A 354 1.08 13.79 -0.44
N ASN A 355 -0.21 13.80 -0.80
CA ASN A 355 -0.79 14.79 -1.69
C ASN A 355 -1.09 16.12 -0.97
N HIS A 356 -0.04 16.88 -0.67
CA HIS A 356 -0.11 18.14 0.06
C HIS A 356 0.29 19.34 -0.81
N PRO A 357 -0.34 20.51 -0.66
CA PRO A 357 0.08 21.74 -1.31
C PRO A 357 1.56 22.09 -1.03
N GLY A 358 2.34 22.25 -2.10
CA GLY A 358 3.78 22.49 -2.04
C GLY A 358 4.65 21.24 -2.02
N ILE A 359 4.08 20.05 -1.74
CA ILE A 359 4.78 18.77 -1.89
C ILE A 359 4.47 18.17 -3.27
N THR A 360 3.19 18.13 -3.65
CA THR A 360 2.72 17.62 -4.95
C THR A 360 2.06 18.73 -5.77
N ALA A 361 1.96 18.51 -7.08
CA ALA A 361 1.31 19.44 -8.00
C ALA A 361 -0.21 19.46 -7.78
N GLN A 362 -0.73 20.63 -7.38
CA GLN A 362 -2.16 20.87 -7.09
C GLN A 362 -2.95 21.42 -8.29
N ILE A 363 -2.28 21.60 -9.44
CA ILE A 363 -2.89 22.03 -10.71
C ILE A 363 -3.61 20.87 -11.41
N SER A 364 -4.36 21.17 -12.47
CA SER A 364 -5.00 20.13 -13.29
C SER A 364 -3.98 19.21 -13.96
N LEU A 365 -4.39 18.03 -14.43
CA LEU A 365 -3.51 17.17 -15.21
C LEU A 365 -3.09 17.84 -16.52
N ASP A 366 -4.01 18.55 -17.17
CA ASP A 366 -3.78 19.26 -18.43
C ASP A 366 -2.68 20.31 -18.29
N ASP A 367 -2.70 21.09 -17.21
CA ASP A 367 -1.69 22.11 -16.93
C ASP A 367 -0.35 21.48 -16.52
N PHE A 368 -0.37 20.34 -15.83
CA PHE A 368 0.81 19.68 -15.30
C PHE A 368 1.85 19.33 -16.38
N TRP A 369 1.43 19.03 -17.60
CA TRP A 369 2.37 18.71 -18.67
C TRP A 369 3.29 19.87 -19.06
N ARG A 370 2.86 21.12 -18.82
CA ARG A 370 3.62 22.32 -19.16
C ARG A 370 4.16 23.03 -17.91
N ASP A 371 3.38 23.03 -16.85
CA ASP A 371 3.68 23.73 -15.59
C ASP A 371 3.87 22.74 -14.43
N TYR A 372 4.67 21.69 -14.65
CA TYR A 372 4.91 20.65 -13.64
C TYR A 372 5.55 21.19 -12.35
N GLY A 373 6.15 22.38 -12.39
CA GLY A 373 6.67 23.08 -11.23
C GLY A 373 7.89 22.41 -10.60
N SER A 374 8.06 22.61 -9.30
CA SER A 374 9.15 22.02 -8.51
C SER A 374 8.63 21.52 -7.16
N VAL A 375 9.35 20.59 -6.54
CA VAL A 375 9.02 20.09 -5.21
C VAL A 375 9.65 21.02 -4.16
N ASP A 376 8.86 21.51 -3.21
CA ASP A 376 9.41 22.18 -2.03
C ASP A 376 10.03 21.11 -1.12
N MET A 377 11.34 20.88 -1.31
CA MET A 377 12.06 19.83 -0.58
C MET A 377 12.08 20.08 0.93
N SER A 378 11.94 21.34 1.39
CA SER A 378 11.86 21.63 2.83
C SER A 378 10.54 21.13 3.41
N LYS A 379 9.41 21.36 2.72
CA LYS A 379 8.11 20.80 3.10
C LYS A 379 8.07 19.28 2.97
N TYR A 380 8.66 18.74 1.91
CA TYR A 380 8.74 17.29 1.73
C TYR A 380 9.55 16.62 2.85
N ASP A 381 10.72 17.14 3.21
CA ASP A 381 11.52 16.58 4.30
C ASP A 381 10.82 16.69 5.64
N LEU A 382 10.13 17.81 5.89
CA LEU A 382 9.30 17.99 7.07
C LEU A 382 8.19 16.92 7.13
N PHE A 383 7.43 16.74 6.04
CA PHE A 383 6.41 15.70 5.92
C PHE A 383 6.99 14.29 6.13
N LYS A 384 8.07 13.95 5.42
CA LYS A 384 8.74 12.65 5.49
C LYS A 384 9.17 12.33 6.92
N ASN A 385 9.76 13.29 7.63
CA ASN A 385 10.23 13.07 8.99
C ASN A 385 9.09 12.88 9.98
N ASN A 386 7.99 13.64 9.85
CA ASN A 386 6.78 13.42 10.65
C ASN A 386 6.16 12.06 10.33
N LEU A 387 6.05 11.71 9.05
CA LEU A 387 5.52 10.43 8.62
C LEU A 387 6.31 9.28 9.24
N ILE A 388 7.65 9.34 9.19
CA ILE A 388 8.49 8.31 9.83
C ILE A 388 8.24 8.25 11.33
N TYR A 389 8.30 9.39 12.02
CA TYR A 389 8.19 9.43 13.48
C TYR A 389 6.86 8.88 14.00
N PHE A 390 5.74 9.27 13.37
CA PHE A 390 4.41 8.99 13.88
C PHE A 390 3.80 7.71 13.34
N THR A 391 4.29 7.18 12.22
CA THR A 391 3.61 6.07 11.54
C THR A 391 4.52 4.90 11.18
N GLN A 392 5.85 5.07 11.18
CA GLN A 392 6.76 4.06 10.66
C GLN A 392 7.55 3.36 11.77
N LEU A 393 7.60 2.04 11.72
CA LEU A 393 8.40 1.19 12.59
C LEU A 393 9.54 0.57 11.77
N ASN A 394 10.79 0.67 12.24
CA ASN A 394 11.94 0.15 11.52
C ASN A 394 11.92 -1.39 11.49
N GLY A 395 11.66 -1.97 10.31
CA GLY A 395 11.59 -3.40 10.07
C GLY A 395 10.92 -3.76 8.75
N SER A 396 10.81 -5.06 8.47
CA SER A 396 10.12 -5.60 7.29
C SER A 396 9.40 -6.89 7.64
N PHE A 397 8.17 -7.10 7.13
CA PHE A 397 7.42 -8.34 7.34
C PHE A 397 8.14 -9.61 6.86
N TYR A 398 9.10 -9.44 5.94
CA TYR A 398 9.87 -10.52 5.33
C TYR A 398 11.38 -10.38 5.60
N GLY A 399 11.72 -9.67 6.67
CA GLY A 399 13.09 -9.37 7.08
C GLY A 399 13.23 -9.39 8.61
N ASP A 400 14.08 -8.51 9.11
CA ASP A 400 14.32 -8.25 10.52
C ASP A 400 13.37 -7.16 11.03
N MET A 401 13.13 -7.12 12.35
CA MET A 401 12.26 -6.13 13.00
C MET A 401 12.97 -5.44 14.17
N PRO A 402 13.97 -4.58 13.89
CA PRO A 402 14.69 -3.84 14.93
C PRO A 402 13.79 -3.12 15.93
N TRP A 403 12.64 -2.60 15.48
CA TRP A 403 11.70 -1.89 16.35
C TRP A 403 11.23 -2.73 17.55
N MET A 404 11.08 -4.05 17.43
CA MET A 404 10.63 -4.93 18.52
C MET A 404 11.64 -5.06 19.67
N ALA A 405 12.89 -4.66 19.48
CA ALA A 405 13.89 -4.63 20.55
C ALA A 405 14.02 -3.24 21.21
N ASN A 406 13.50 -2.20 20.54
CA ASN A 406 13.58 -0.81 20.99
C ASN A 406 12.35 -0.38 21.83
N TYR A 407 11.30 -1.19 21.80
CA TYR A 407 10.09 -1.10 22.63
C TYR A 407 9.97 -2.39 23.40
#